data_AF-A0A818NJQ2-F1
#
_entry.id   AF-A0A818NJQ2-F1
#
_cell.length_a   1.000
_cell.length_b   1.000
_cell.length_c   1.000
_cell.angle_alpha   90.00
_cell.angle_beta   90.00
_cell.angle_gamma   90.00
#
_symmetry.space_group_name_H-M   'P 1'
#
loop_
_entity.id
_entity.type
_entity.pdbx_description
1 polymer ?
#
loop_
_entity_poly.entity_id
_entity_poly.type
_entity_poly.pdbx_seq_one_letter_code
_entity_poly.pdbx_strand_id
1 'polypeptide(L)'
;MNKPFFFLRSKIDQEIINAQRDSPPPFDEHAVLATIQNDCLHNLRQYSHHRKVYLVSGNQKYLHRWDMDNFMHDLCPACPQLKRESLVFSMNAHCREAVRVKVEYLRKRQWLVCRVIAAAAVLPV
;
A
#
# COMPACT_ATOMS: atom_id res chain seq x y z
N MET A 1 -16.06 7.23 18.44
CA MET A 1 -14.71 6.92 17.90
C MET A 1 -14.77 5.74 16.94
N ASN A 2 -15.59 5.80 15.88
CA ASN A 2 -15.90 4.63 15.03
C ASN A 2 -15.47 4.84 13.58
N LYS A 3 -14.22 5.29 13.36
CA LYS A 3 -13.67 5.49 12.02
C LYS A 3 -12.73 4.32 11.68
N PRO A 4 -12.79 3.78 10.45
CA PRO A 4 -11.83 2.79 10.01
C PRO A 4 -10.44 3.42 9.94
N PHE A 5 -9.42 2.65 10.30
CA PHE A 5 -8.03 3.07 10.22
C PHE A 5 -7.17 1.92 9.70
N PHE A 6 -6.02 2.28 9.14
CA PHE A 6 -4.96 1.35 8.77
C PHE A 6 -3.81 1.51 9.76
N PHE A 7 -3.22 0.40 10.19
CA PHE A 7 -2.04 0.43 11.05
C PHE A 7 -0.79 0.00 10.28
N LEU A 8 0.17 0.93 10.19
CA LEU A 8 1.45 0.72 9.53
C LEU A 8 2.58 0.69 10.57
N ARG A 9 3.29 -0.43 10.66
CA ARG A 9 4.56 -0.51 11.38
C ARG A 9 5.69 -0.23 10.39
N SER A 10 6.34 0.93 10.52
CA SER A 10 7.48 1.32 9.69
C SER A 10 8.82 0.84 10.26
N LYS A 11 9.90 1.04 9.49
CA LYS A 11 11.30 0.77 9.86
C LYS A 11 11.64 -0.72 10.06
N ILE A 12 10.90 -1.60 9.38
CA ILE A 12 11.15 -3.05 9.43
C ILE A 12 12.55 -3.41 8.94
N ASP A 13 13.09 -2.66 7.98
CA ASP A 13 14.47 -2.82 7.52
C ASP A 13 15.49 -2.71 8.66
N GLN A 14 15.32 -1.74 9.56
CA GLN A 14 16.22 -1.57 10.70
C GLN A 14 16.05 -2.68 11.73
N GLU A 15 14.81 -3.13 11.96
CA GLU A 15 14.56 -4.23 12.89
C GLU A 15 15.16 -5.56 12.41
N ILE A 16 15.03 -5.87 11.12
CA ILE A 16 15.68 -7.06 10.53
C ILE A 16 17.20 -6.97 10.64
N ILE A 17 17.81 -5.82 10.32
CA ILE A 17 19.27 -5.63 10.44
C ILE A 17 19.75 -5.81 11.88
N ASN A 18 19.02 -5.24 12.85
CA ASN A 18 19.36 -5.37 14.26
C ASN A 18 19.23 -6.82 14.74
N ALA A 19 18.12 -7.49 14.39
CA ALA A 19 17.89 -8.88 14.76
C ALA A 19 18.95 -9.82 14.15
N GLN A 20 19.40 -9.55 12.92
CA GLN A 20 20.51 -10.28 12.29
C GLN A 20 21.83 -10.11 13.04
N ARG A 21 22.12 -8.90 13.52
CA ARG A 21 23.35 -8.61 14.26
C ARG A 21 23.36 -9.27 15.64
N ASP A 22 22.20 -9.28 16.29
CA ASP A 22 22.08 -9.68 17.69
C ASP A 22 21.82 -11.21 17.84
N SER A 23 21.52 -11.92 16.75
CA SER A 23 21.21 -13.37 16.77
C SER A 23 22.33 -14.21 16.15
N PRO A 24 22.73 -15.33 16.78
CA PRO A 24 23.64 -16.29 16.14
C PRO A 24 22.95 -17.01 14.96
N PRO A 25 23.68 -17.41 13.91
CA PRO A 25 23.11 -18.15 12.77
C PRO A 25 22.49 -19.49 13.19
N PRO A 26 21.40 -19.94 12.54
CA PRO A 26 20.75 -19.34 11.37
C PRO A 26 19.75 -18.22 11.73
N PHE A 27 19.72 -17.16 10.91
CA PHE A 27 18.75 -16.07 11.05
C PHE A 27 17.45 -16.39 10.30
N ASP A 28 16.33 -16.27 11.00
CA ASP A 28 14.98 -16.42 10.41
C ASP A 28 14.25 -15.07 10.35
N GLU A 29 14.23 -14.46 9.16
CA GLU A 29 13.50 -13.21 8.90
C GLU A 29 12.01 -13.34 9.21
N HIS A 30 11.40 -14.49 8.92
CA HIS A 30 9.97 -14.70 9.10
C HIS A 30 9.58 -14.77 10.58
N ALA A 31 10.39 -15.41 11.42
CA ALA A 31 10.16 -15.44 12.86
C ALA A 31 10.21 -14.04 13.49
N VAL A 32 11.14 -13.18 13.05
CA VAL A 32 11.23 -11.79 13.50
C VAL A 32 9.99 -11.01 13.09
N LEU A 33 9.58 -11.10 11.82
CA LEU A 33 8.38 -10.42 11.32
C LEU A 33 7.12 -10.89 12.07
N ALA A 34 6.98 -12.19 12.31
CA ALA A 34 5.85 -12.73 13.07
C ALA A 34 5.82 -12.23 14.51
N THR A 35 6.99 -12.09 15.14
CA THR A 35 7.11 -11.54 16.50
C THR A 35 6.66 -10.08 16.54
N ILE A 36 7.16 -9.25 15.61
CA ILE A 36 6.77 -7.83 15.50
C ILE A 36 5.26 -7.71 15.22
N GLN A 37 4.72 -8.55 14.33
CA GLN A 37 3.31 -8.54 14.00
C GLN A 37 2.45 -8.91 15.20
N ASN A 38 2.83 -9.96 15.95
CA ASN A 38 2.12 -10.39 17.14
C ASN A 38 2.14 -9.34 18.25
N ASP A 39 3.27 -8.66 18.45
CA ASP A 39 3.38 -7.56 19.41
C ASP A 39 2.47 -6.38 19.02
N CYS A 40 2.48 -5.97 17.75
CA CYS A 40 1.57 -4.96 17.25
C CYS A 40 0.10 -5.34 17.47
N LEU A 41 -0.27 -6.59 17.12
CA LEU A 41 -1.63 -7.10 17.32
C LEU A 41 -2.01 -7.14 18.80
N HIS A 42 -1.12 -7.57 19.68
CA HIS A 42 -1.36 -7.60 21.12
C HIS A 42 -1.69 -6.19 21.65
N ASN A 43 -0.89 -5.19 21.28
CA ASN A 43 -1.06 -3.81 21.71
C ASN A 43 -2.29 -3.13 21.09
N LEU A 44 -2.73 -3.58 19.91
CA LEU A 44 -3.92 -3.07 19.22
C LEU A 44 -5.23 -3.67 19.70
N ARG A 45 -5.23 -4.82 20.41
CA ARG A 45 -6.45 -5.50 20.90
C ARG A 45 -7.37 -4.58 21.69
N GLN A 46 -6.82 -3.64 22.44
CA GLN A 46 -7.57 -2.69 23.26
C GLN A 46 -8.24 -1.57 22.45
N TYR A 47 -7.77 -1.29 21.24
CA TYR A 47 -8.24 -0.16 20.41
C TYR A 47 -9.11 -0.62 19.25
N SER A 48 -8.94 -1.85 18.78
CA SER A 48 -9.72 -2.38 17.68
C SER A 48 -9.69 -3.91 17.63
N HIS A 49 -10.78 -4.49 17.15
CA HIS A 49 -10.78 -5.88 16.70
C HIS A 49 -10.09 -6.07 15.33
N HIS A 50 -9.48 -5.01 14.77
CA HIS A 50 -8.81 -5.10 13.48
C HIS A 50 -7.58 -5.99 13.58
N ARG A 51 -7.51 -6.94 12.63
CA ARG A 51 -6.51 -8.01 12.60
C ARG A 51 -5.37 -7.76 11.62
N LYS A 52 -5.36 -6.62 10.92
CA LYS A 52 -4.42 -6.38 9.82
C LYS A 52 -3.43 -5.28 10.18
N VAL A 53 -2.18 -5.69 10.34
CA VAL A 53 -1.00 -4.85 10.55
C VAL A 53 -0.16 -4.95 9.28
N TYR A 54 0.24 -3.82 8.72
CA TYR A 54 1.13 -3.79 7.56
C TYR A 54 2.56 -3.47 8.03
N LEU A 55 3.48 -4.39 7.78
CA LEU A 55 4.90 -4.23 8.07
C LEU A 55 5.59 -3.61 6.84
N VAL A 56 6.16 -2.42 7.01
CA VAL A 56 6.66 -1.63 5.88
C VAL A 56 8.00 -0.94 6.17
N SER A 57 8.70 -0.54 5.10
CA SER A 57 9.87 0.34 5.21
C SER A 57 9.72 1.56 4.31
N GLY A 58 10.13 2.72 4.82
CA GLY A 58 10.18 3.96 4.05
C GLY A 58 11.39 4.05 3.11
N ASN A 59 12.34 3.10 3.19
CA ASN A 59 13.53 3.13 2.37
C ASN A 59 13.22 2.59 0.96
N GLN A 60 13.61 3.37 -0.05
CA GLN A 60 13.31 3.07 -1.46
C GLN A 60 13.77 1.68 -1.89
N LYS A 61 14.86 1.18 -1.32
CA LYS A 61 15.42 -0.15 -1.62
C LYS A 61 14.46 -1.30 -1.25
N TYR A 62 13.59 -1.10 -0.27
CA TYR A 62 12.73 -2.15 0.29
C TYR A 62 11.24 -1.93 0.03
N LEU A 63 10.88 -1.05 -0.90
CA LEU A 63 9.48 -0.76 -1.22
C LEU A 63 8.70 -1.94 -1.81
N HIS A 64 9.39 -2.92 -2.39
CA HIS A 64 8.82 -4.18 -2.88
C HIS A 64 8.99 -5.34 -1.90
N ARG A 65 9.41 -5.06 -0.66
CA ARG A 65 9.48 -6.06 0.41
C ARG A 65 8.32 -5.89 1.40
N TRP A 66 8.04 -6.98 2.11
CA TRP A 66 7.02 -7.05 3.15
C TRP A 66 5.65 -6.63 2.64
N ASP A 67 4.92 -5.76 3.36
CA ASP A 67 3.51 -5.49 3.11
C ASP A 67 3.23 -4.18 2.36
N MET A 68 4.22 -3.54 1.75
CA MET A 68 3.98 -2.28 1.03
C MET A 68 3.01 -2.45 -0.14
N ASP A 69 3.22 -3.45 -1.00
CA ASP A 69 2.31 -3.73 -2.12
C ASP A 69 0.90 -4.11 -1.60
N ASN A 70 0.82 -4.93 -0.54
CA ASN A 70 -0.44 -5.34 0.08
C ASN A 70 -1.21 -4.14 0.69
N PHE A 71 -0.49 -3.24 1.37
CA PHE A 71 -1.06 -2.02 1.90
C PHE A 71 -1.63 -1.16 0.79
N MET A 72 -0.86 -1.02 -0.29
CA MET A 72 -1.27 -0.23 -1.44
C MET A 72 -2.50 -0.78 -2.15
N HIS A 73 -2.55 -2.09 -2.31
CA HIS A 73 -3.70 -2.80 -2.84
C HIS A 73 -4.97 -2.55 -2.03
N ASP A 74 -4.88 -2.47 -0.69
CA ASP A 74 -6.03 -2.29 0.18
C ASP A 74 -6.43 -0.82 0.38
N LEU A 75 -5.44 0.10 0.37
CA LEU A 75 -5.67 1.53 0.54
C LEU A 75 -6.44 2.14 -0.64
N CYS A 76 -6.08 1.78 -1.86
CA CYS A 76 -6.71 2.31 -3.08
C CYS A 76 -8.24 2.11 -3.09
N PRO A 77 -8.78 0.89 -2.91
CA PRO A 77 -10.22 0.66 -2.87
C PRO A 77 -10.91 1.23 -1.64
N ALA A 78 -10.22 1.35 -0.50
CA ALA A 78 -10.78 1.94 0.70
C ALA A 78 -11.09 3.45 0.55
N CYS A 79 -10.46 4.13 -0.41
CA CYS A 79 -10.76 5.52 -0.68
C CYS A 79 -12.07 5.71 -1.48
N PRO A 80 -12.88 6.74 -1.15
CA PRO A 80 -14.10 7.07 -1.88
C PRO A 80 -13.83 7.24 -3.37
N GLN A 81 -14.75 6.75 -4.21
CA GLN A 81 -14.57 6.68 -5.67
C GLN A 81 -14.13 8.01 -6.29
N LEU A 82 -14.72 9.14 -5.86
CA LEU A 82 -14.38 10.48 -6.36
C LEU A 82 -12.96 10.95 -5.98
N LYS A 83 -12.40 10.45 -4.87
CA LYS A 83 -11.05 10.81 -4.40
C LYS A 83 -10.00 9.80 -4.85
N ARG A 84 -10.42 8.60 -5.24
CA ARG A 84 -9.53 7.48 -5.56
C ARG A 84 -8.59 7.80 -6.71
N GLU A 85 -9.09 8.42 -7.77
CA GLU A 85 -8.27 8.78 -8.92
C GLU A 85 -7.19 9.81 -8.54
N SER A 86 -7.57 10.86 -7.82
CA SER A 86 -6.62 11.87 -7.30
C SER A 86 -5.59 11.25 -6.37
N LEU A 87 -6.00 10.36 -5.45
CA LEU A 87 -5.08 9.62 -4.58
C LEU A 87 -4.09 8.83 -5.43
N VAL A 88 -4.55 7.92 -6.29
CA VAL A 88 -3.72 7.07 -7.16
C VAL A 88 -2.70 7.90 -7.94
N PHE A 89 -3.09 9.06 -8.48
CA PHE A 89 -2.16 9.92 -9.21
C PHE A 89 -1.17 10.66 -8.31
N SER A 90 -1.55 11.07 -7.10
CA SER A 90 -0.64 11.70 -6.13
C SER A 90 0.43 10.75 -5.57
N MET A 91 0.18 9.45 -5.62
CA MET A 91 1.12 8.46 -5.10
C MET A 91 2.37 8.41 -5.94
N ASN A 92 3.53 8.25 -5.31
CA ASN A 92 4.73 7.98 -6.07
C ASN A 92 4.71 6.55 -6.62
N ALA A 93 5.39 6.34 -7.76
CA ALA A 93 5.53 5.04 -8.43
C ALA A 93 6.53 4.11 -7.71
N HIS A 94 6.35 4.01 -6.39
CA HIS A 94 7.29 3.41 -5.44
C HIS A 94 7.15 1.90 -5.33
N CYS A 95 5.97 1.36 -5.65
CA CYS A 95 5.70 -0.07 -5.58
C CYS A 95 4.98 -0.54 -6.85
N ARG A 96 4.98 -1.86 -7.08
CA ARG A 96 4.50 -2.43 -8.35
C ARG A 96 3.00 -2.21 -8.46
N GLU A 97 2.29 -2.36 -7.34
CA GLU A 97 0.86 -2.20 -7.31
C GLU A 97 0.45 -0.74 -7.58
N ALA A 98 1.19 0.23 -7.04
CA ALA A 98 0.93 1.64 -7.35
C ALA A 98 1.07 1.95 -8.85
N VAL A 99 2.07 1.40 -9.52
CA VAL A 99 2.26 1.56 -10.97
C VAL A 99 1.11 0.91 -11.74
N ARG A 100 0.76 -0.33 -11.39
CA ARG A 100 -0.33 -1.08 -12.02
C ARG A 100 -1.64 -0.30 -11.94
N VAL A 101 -2.02 0.13 -10.74
CA VAL A 101 -3.27 0.88 -10.50
C VAL A 101 -3.25 2.19 -11.29
N LYS A 102 -2.14 2.94 -11.31
CA LYS A 102 -2.02 4.16 -12.15
C LYS A 102 -2.27 3.88 -13.63
N VAL A 103 -1.67 2.83 -14.19
CA VAL A 103 -1.84 2.46 -15.60
C VAL A 103 -3.31 2.13 -15.90
N GLU A 104 -3.98 1.39 -15.01
CA GLU A 104 -5.41 1.07 -15.16
C GLU A 104 -6.27 2.34 -15.18
N TYR A 105 -6.01 3.29 -14.28
CA TYR A 105 -6.72 4.58 -14.25
C TYR A 105 -6.45 5.44 -15.48
N LEU A 106 -5.20 5.51 -15.94
CA LEU A 106 -4.84 6.23 -17.18
C LEU A 106 -5.55 5.65 -18.41
N ARG A 107 -5.62 4.32 -18.54
CA ARG A 107 -6.33 3.67 -19.66
C ARG A 107 -7.82 3.98 -19.64
N LYS A 108 -8.46 3.96 -18.46
CA LYS A 108 -9.87 4.34 -18.31
C LYS A 108 -10.10 5.79 -18.72
N ARG A 109 -9.21 6.70 -18.32
CA ARG A 109 -9.28 8.13 -18.69
C ARG A 109 -9.07 8.34 -20.18
N GLN A 110 -8.09 7.66 -20.79
CA GLN A 110 -7.86 7.70 -22.23
C GLN A 110 -9.10 7.28 -23.01
N TRP A 111 -9.74 6.18 -22.61
CA TRP A 111 -10.96 5.70 -23.26
C TRP A 111 -12.10 6.73 -23.17
N LEU A 112 -12.26 7.39 -22.03
CA LEU A 112 -13.26 8.44 -21.85
C LEU A 112 -12.99 9.65 -22.76
N VAL A 113 -11.73 10.09 -22.84
CA VAL A 113 -11.32 11.20 -23.72
C VAL A 113 -11.56 10.85 -25.20
N CYS A 114 -11.19 9.65 -25.64
CA CYS A 114 -11.44 9.20 -27.01
C CYS A 114 -12.93 9.23 -27.36
N ARG A 115 -13.82 8.83 -26.45
CA ARG A 115 -15.28 8.89 -26.67
C ARG A 115 -15.82 10.31 -26.79
N VAL A 116 -15.32 11.23 -25.97
CA VAL A 116 -15.71 12.64 -26.03
C VAL A 116 -15.29 13.26 -27.37
N ILE A 117 -14.05 13.02 -27.80
CA ILE A 117 -13.55 13.50 -29.09
C ILE A 117 -14.37 12.92 -30.24
N ALA A 118 -14.64 11.61 -30.23
CA ALA A 118 -15.44 10.96 -31.25
C ALA A 118 -16.87 11.50 -31.32
N ALA A 119 -17.51 11.76 -30.17
CA ALA A 119 -18.84 12.36 -30.13
C ALA A 119 -18.84 13.81 -30.66
N ALA A 120 -17.82 14.61 -30.31
CA ALA A 120 -17.67 15.97 -30.82
C ALA A 120 -17.47 16.01 -32.34
N ALA A 121 -16.76 15.03 -32.91
CA ALA A 121 -16.54 14.93 -34.36
C ALA A 121 -17.80 14.53 -35.16
N VAL A 122 -18.84 14.01 -34.50
CA VAL A 122 -20.13 13.63 -35.13
C VAL A 122 -21.11 14.80 -35.20
N LEU A 123 -20.89 15.86 -34.41
CA LEU A 123 -21.70 17.09 -34.50
C LEU A 123 -21.26 17.91 -35.73
N PRO A 124 -22.18 18.36 -36.59
CA PRO A 124 -21.83 19.27 -37.68
C PRO A 124 -21.30 20.59 -37.11
N VAL A 125 -20.27 21.13 -37.77
CA VAL A 125 -19.59 22.39 -37.41
C VAL A 125 -20.53 23.58 -37.60
#